data_AF-A0A934GWI6-F1
#
_entry.id   AF-A0A934GWI6-F1
#
_cell.length_a   1.000
_cell.length_b   1.000
_cell.length_c   1.000
_cell.angle_alpha   90.00
_cell.angle_beta   90.00
_cell.angle_gamma   90.00
#
_symmetry.space_group_name_H-M   'P 1'
#
loop_
_entity.id
_entity.type
_entity.pdbx_description
1 polymer ?
#
loop_
_entity_poly.entity_id
_entity_poly.type
_entity_poly.pdbx_seq_one_letter_code
_entity_poly.pdbx_strand_id
1 'polypeptide(L)'
;MDEQTKSQLQQAYTLIKAGNQAEALKLIEPILKSEPDNEIAWWLAANTVTNPRHVEYALNQVLRINPNHNGAKTKLAELIFEVAPVPPPFVSPIAAPIKATGLTMPPPPVAEQKNSAGWLTGVLVMLVVSMLIAVIVAVVMVMGKKADTAESPTKSVFASNPTSNTITNVEPTQPSVEGREELPPTWTPNPTVPTATLPPFYTSTPRPTATDISTPRPIVTIDPVNFGDTYWDGNGDGTTMEYYYSNGRYWRFYEFPVTVYFESEGQDPIWDYAVKNAIAELNQVVEVERTDDERQADIVLKIVDAVQLAKECEVSDIFVVAGCATFQTWGGSARPNFRGFAFVSTSAYYPISATLHELIHALGIVVHSPDSSDIMYYQETPNTTMSIRDINTLRRLYSSPSFGD
;
A
#
# COMPACT_ATOMS: atom_id res chain seq x y z
N MET A 1 20.65 -6.88 11.04
CA MET A 1 20.38 -8.07 11.85
C MET A 1 21.39 -8.20 12.98
N ASP A 2 20.94 -8.12 14.22
CA ASP A 2 21.70 -8.47 15.42
C ASP A 2 21.42 -9.93 15.87
N GLU A 3 21.99 -10.35 17.01
CA GLU A 3 21.77 -11.70 17.56
C GLU A 3 20.34 -11.90 18.11
N GLN A 4 19.62 -10.84 18.48
CA GLN A 4 18.22 -10.94 18.92
C GLN A 4 17.31 -11.25 17.74
N THR A 5 17.39 -10.45 16.67
CA THR A 5 16.66 -10.63 15.41
C THR A 5 16.93 -12.01 14.81
N LYS A 6 18.21 -12.42 14.79
CA LYS A 6 18.64 -13.77 14.36
C LYS A 6 18.02 -14.90 15.19
N SER A 7 17.91 -14.72 16.52
CA SER A 7 17.24 -15.67 17.41
C SER A 7 15.73 -15.73 17.14
N GLN A 8 15.07 -14.59 16.96
CA GLN A 8 13.64 -14.50 16.63
C GLN A 8 13.32 -15.15 15.28
N LEU A 9 14.15 -14.96 14.25
CA LEU A 9 14.00 -15.63 12.95
C LEU A 9 14.19 -17.15 13.06
N GLN A 10 15.13 -17.62 13.88
CA GLN A 10 15.32 -19.05 14.16
C GLN A 10 14.13 -19.66 14.92
N GLN A 11 13.50 -18.90 15.82
CA GLN A 11 12.25 -19.28 16.50
C GLN A 11 11.07 -19.31 15.50
N ALA A 12 10.92 -18.28 14.67
CA ALA A 12 9.88 -18.23 13.63
C ALA A 12 9.99 -19.38 12.63
N TYR A 13 11.19 -19.68 12.14
CA TYR A 13 11.45 -20.88 11.31
C TYR A 13 11.01 -22.18 11.99
N THR A 14 11.24 -22.30 13.31
CA THR A 14 10.84 -23.48 14.08
C THR A 14 9.31 -23.58 14.21
N LEU A 15 8.63 -22.44 14.38
CA LEU A 15 7.16 -22.37 14.41
C LEU A 15 6.53 -22.71 13.05
N ILE A 16 7.09 -22.21 11.94
CA ILE A 16 6.70 -22.57 10.57
C ILE A 16 6.85 -24.09 10.34
N LYS A 17 7.96 -24.69 10.78
CA LYS A 17 8.16 -26.15 10.71
C LYS A 17 7.21 -26.96 11.60
N ALA A 18 6.65 -26.36 12.65
CA ALA A 18 5.58 -26.94 13.47
C ALA A 18 4.16 -26.66 12.92
N GLY A 19 4.03 -25.94 11.80
CA GLY A 19 2.75 -25.51 11.23
C GLY A 19 2.08 -24.33 11.97
N ASN A 20 2.76 -23.74 12.96
CA ASN A 20 2.23 -22.63 13.75
C ASN A 20 2.52 -21.27 13.08
N GLN A 21 1.84 -21.03 11.97
CA GLN A 21 2.06 -19.86 11.12
C GLN A 21 1.71 -18.54 11.84
N ALA A 22 0.63 -18.51 12.63
CA ALA A 22 0.18 -17.29 13.31
C ALA A 22 1.20 -16.78 14.35
N GLU A 23 1.79 -17.68 15.15
CA GLU A 23 2.85 -17.28 16.09
C GLU A 23 4.20 -17.00 15.41
N ALA A 24 4.46 -17.60 14.23
CA ALA A 24 5.62 -17.23 13.43
C ALA A 24 5.50 -15.81 12.88
N LEU A 25 4.33 -15.43 12.36
CA LEU A 25 4.09 -14.11 11.76
C LEU A 25 4.30 -12.99 12.79
N LYS A 26 3.77 -13.15 14.01
CA LYS A 26 3.98 -12.22 15.14
C LYS A 26 5.45 -11.96 15.50
N LEU A 27 6.37 -12.88 15.16
CA LEU A 27 7.82 -12.67 15.33
C LEU A 27 8.47 -12.03 14.11
N ILE A 28 7.91 -12.22 12.91
CA ILE A 28 8.47 -11.75 11.64
C ILE A 28 8.07 -10.30 11.35
N GLU A 29 6.82 -9.89 11.59
CA GLU A 29 6.34 -8.54 11.25
C GLU A 29 7.08 -7.40 11.97
N PRO A 30 7.41 -7.48 13.28
CA PRO A 30 8.23 -6.46 13.94
C PRO A 30 9.64 -6.34 13.32
N ILE A 31 10.17 -7.45 12.81
CA ILE A 31 11.46 -7.49 12.12
C ILE A 31 11.34 -6.86 10.74
N LEU A 32 10.27 -7.12 9.99
CA LEU A 32 10.03 -6.50 8.69
C LEU A 32 9.80 -4.98 8.78
N LYS A 33 9.23 -4.50 9.89
CA LYS A 33 9.08 -3.06 10.18
C LYS A 33 10.38 -2.36 10.61
N SER A 34 11.32 -3.08 11.21
CA SER A 34 12.60 -2.52 11.69
C SER A 34 13.78 -2.75 10.74
N GLU A 35 13.75 -3.83 9.97
CA GLU A 35 14.71 -4.18 8.92
C GLU A 35 13.96 -4.53 7.60
N PRO A 36 13.39 -3.55 6.86
CA PRO A 36 12.63 -3.81 5.62
C PRO A 36 13.42 -4.49 4.50
N ASP A 37 14.75 -4.48 4.56
CA ASP A 37 15.65 -5.19 3.64
C ASP A 37 16.14 -6.56 4.17
N ASN A 38 15.48 -7.13 5.19
CA ASN A 38 15.84 -8.44 5.72
C ASN A 38 15.29 -9.58 4.84
N GLU A 39 16.12 -10.06 3.92
CA GLU A 39 15.87 -11.19 3.00
C GLU A 39 15.27 -12.43 3.71
N ILE A 40 15.81 -12.77 4.89
CA ILE A 40 15.41 -13.96 5.64
C ILE A 40 14.00 -13.77 6.20
N ALA A 41 13.70 -12.61 6.77
CA ALA A 41 12.37 -12.28 7.29
C ALA A 41 11.30 -12.34 6.19
N TRP A 42 11.56 -11.78 5.00
CA TRP A 42 10.65 -11.87 3.86
C TRP A 42 10.48 -13.31 3.34
N TRP A 43 11.57 -14.10 3.29
CA TRP A 43 11.48 -15.51 2.89
C TRP A 43 10.68 -16.35 3.90
N LEU A 44 10.81 -16.08 5.21
CA LEU A 44 9.96 -16.72 6.22
C LEU A 44 8.50 -16.26 6.09
N ALA A 45 8.22 -14.97 5.91
CA ALA A 45 6.87 -14.45 5.68
C ALA A 45 6.19 -15.12 4.47
N ALA A 46 6.90 -15.22 3.34
CA ALA A 46 6.45 -15.91 2.13
C ALA A 46 6.16 -17.41 2.31
N ASN A 47 6.58 -18.02 3.42
CA ASN A 47 6.29 -19.40 3.81
C ASN A 47 5.37 -19.50 5.04
N THR A 48 4.83 -18.37 5.49
CA THR A 48 3.94 -18.21 6.65
C THR A 48 2.53 -17.77 6.23
N VAL A 49 2.44 -16.77 5.35
CA VAL A 49 1.16 -16.23 4.85
C VAL A 49 0.50 -17.18 3.83
N THR A 50 -0.84 -17.15 3.77
CA THR A 50 -1.66 -18.07 2.95
C THR A 50 -2.38 -17.42 1.76
N ASN A 51 -2.57 -16.09 1.75
CA ASN A 51 -3.11 -15.40 0.57
C ASN A 51 -2.07 -15.40 -0.57
N PRO A 52 -2.39 -15.89 -1.78
CA PRO A 52 -1.51 -15.84 -2.94
C PRO A 52 -0.86 -14.48 -3.18
N ARG A 53 -1.59 -13.36 -3.02
CA ARG A 53 -1.03 -12.01 -3.20
C ARG A 53 0.03 -11.66 -2.16
N HIS A 54 -0.12 -12.13 -0.93
CA HIS A 54 0.84 -11.87 0.15
C HIS A 54 2.09 -12.75 -0.01
N VAL A 55 1.91 -13.97 -0.54
CA VAL A 55 3.03 -14.83 -0.95
C VAL A 55 3.78 -14.20 -2.12
N GLU A 56 3.08 -13.76 -3.18
CA GLU A 56 3.65 -13.04 -4.32
C GLU A 56 4.43 -11.79 -3.88
N TYR A 57 3.82 -10.92 -3.07
CA TYR A 57 4.44 -9.72 -2.53
C TYR A 57 5.70 -10.03 -1.71
N ALA A 58 5.63 -10.95 -0.75
CA ALA A 58 6.78 -11.31 0.08
C ALA A 58 7.91 -11.96 -0.76
N LEU A 59 7.59 -12.75 -1.79
CA LEU A 59 8.57 -13.29 -2.74
C LEU A 59 9.20 -12.20 -3.60
N ASN A 60 8.43 -11.21 -4.06
CA ASN A 60 8.94 -10.07 -4.79
C ASN A 60 9.85 -9.19 -3.92
N GLN A 61 9.56 -9.04 -2.63
CA GLN A 61 10.47 -8.39 -1.67
C GLN A 61 11.78 -9.18 -1.49
N VAL A 62 11.75 -10.52 -1.35
CA VAL A 62 12.98 -11.35 -1.38
C VAL A 62 13.78 -11.12 -2.67
N LEU A 63 13.12 -11.06 -3.83
CA LEU A 63 13.78 -10.88 -5.13
C LEU A 63 14.26 -9.45 -5.38
N ARG A 64 13.67 -8.43 -4.74
CA ARG A 64 14.17 -7.05 -4.70
C ARG A 64 15.51 -6.98 -3.97
N ILE A 65 15.61 -7.66 -2.82
CA ILE A 65 16.81 -7.67 -1.96
C ILE A 65 17.89 -8.59 -2.55
N ASN A 66 17.52 -9.80 -2.97
CA ASN A 66 18.40 -10.77 -3.61
C ASN A 66 17.82 -11.28 -4.94
N PRO A 67 18.12 -10.61 -6.07
CA PRO A 67 17.73 -11.05 -7.41
C PRO A 67 18.26 -12.42 -7.84
N ASN A 68 19.07 -13.11 -7.03
CA ASN A 68 19.58 -14.46 -7.26
C ASN A 68 19.03 -15.53 -6.31
N HIS A 69 18.06 -15.21 -5.45
CA HIS A 69 17.46 -16.20 -4.54
C HIS A 69 16.64 -17.26 -5.30
N ASN A 70 17.28 -18.38 -5.66
CA ASN A 70 16.67 -19.46 -6.44
C ASN A 70 15.33 -19.98 -5.85
N GLY A 71 15.25 -20.18 -4.53
CA GLY A 71 14.02 -20.66 -3.88
C GLY A 71 12.79 -19.75 -4.10
N ALA A 72 12.98 -18.42 -4.06
CA ALA A 72 11.91 -17.46 -4.31
C ALA A 72 11.51 -17.42 -5.79
N LYS A 73 12.47 -17.53 -6.73
CA LYS A 73 12.16 -17.68 -8.16
C LYS A 73 11.33 -18.93 -8.44
N THR A 74 11.70 -20.07 -7.84
CA THR A 74 10.94 -21.32 -7.98
C THR A 74 9.53 -21.17 -7.40
N LYS A 75 9.40 -20.69 -6.16
CA LYS A 75 8.09 -20.56 -5.51
C LYS A 75 7.16 -19.55 -6.21
N LEU A 76 7.72 -18.48 -6.78
CA LEU A 76 6.94 -17.51 -7.57
C LEU A 76 6.44 -18.14 -8.88
N ALA A 77 7.26 -18.95 -9.55
CA ALA A 77 6.84 -19.68 -10.75
C ALA A 77 5.82 -20.79 -10.43
N GLU A 78 5.94 -21.47 -9.29
CA GLU A 78 4.94 -22.42 -8.77
C GLU A 78 3.60 -21.71 -8.52
N LEU A 79 3.62 -20.56 -7.83
CA LEU A 79 2.43 -19.77 -7.52
C LEU A 79 1.70 -19.29 -8.78
N ILE A 80 2.43 -18.81 -9.79
CA ILE A 80 1.86 -18.41 -11.09
C ILE A 80 1.20 -19.61 -11.81
N PHE A 81 1.72 -20.82 -11.63
CA PHE A 81 1.15 -22.04 -12.21
C PHE A 81 -0.07 -22.56 -11.43
N GLU A 82 -0.10 -22.43 -10.10
CA GLU A 82 -1.25 -22.80 -9.26
C GLU A 82 -2.43 -21.82 -9.39
N VAL A 83 -2.15 -20.53 -9.62
CA VAL A 83 -3.17 -19.47 -9.82
C VAL A 83 -3.67 -19.41 -11.28
N ALA A 84 -3.01 -20.10 -12.21
CA ALA A 84 -3.44 -20.15 -13.61
C ALA A 84 -4.86 -20.74 -13.73
N PRO A 85 -5.83 -20.03 -14.34
CA PRO A 85 -7.19 -20.51 -14.40
C PRO A 85 -7.27 -21.79 -15.24
N VAL A 86 -7.75 -22.87 -14.62
CA VAL A 86 -8.14 -24.09 -15.34
C VAL A 86 -9.12 -23.67 -16.43
N PRO A 87 -8.81 -23.88 -17.73
CA PRO A 87 -9.71 -23.45 -18.80
C PRO A 87 -11.06 -24.14 -18.58
N PRO A 88 -12.19 -23.40 -18.61
CA PRO A 88 -13.49 -23.97 -18.32
C PRO A 88 -13.70 -25.17 -19.25
N PRO A 89 -14.16 -26.33 -18.71
CA PRO A 89 -14.31 -27.53 -19.53
C PRO A 89 -15.17 -27.18 -20.73
N PHE A 90 -14.68 -27.49 -21.94
CA PHE A 90 -15.37 -27.15 -23.18
C PHE A 90 -16.73 -27.87 -23.24
N VAL A 91 -17.76 -27.22 -22.70
CA VAL A 91 -19.16 -27.63 -22.82
C VAL A 91 -19.53 -27.46 -24.28
N SER A 92 -19.25 -28.50 -25.06
CA SER A 92 -19.58 -28.57 -26.48
C SER A 92 -21.06 -28.24 -26.63
N PRO A 93 -21.44 -27.15 -27.32
CA PRO A 93 -22.83 -26.74 -27.41
C PRO A 93 -23.67 -27.90 -27.94
N ILE A 94 -24.69 -28.31 -27.18
CA ILE A 94 -25.58 -29.40 -27.57
C ILE A 94 -26.16 -29.05 -28.93
N ALA A 95 -25.88 -29.89 -29.92
CA ALA A 95 -26.16 -29.58 -31.31
C ALA A 95 -27.67 -29.45 -31.55
N ALA A 96 -28.14 -28.20 -31.66
CA ALA A 96 -29.47 -27.93 -32.17
C ALA A 96 -29.59 -28.53 -33.59
N PRO A 97 -30.71 -29.20 -33.94
CA PRO A 97 -30.84 -29.89 -35.22
C PRO A 97 -31.04 -28.90 -36.37
N ILE A 98 -29.92 -28.37 -36.89
CA ILE A 98 -29.91 -27.54 -38.10
C ILE A 98 -30.41 -28.41 -39.27
N LYS A 99 -31.51 -28.00 -39.89
CA LYS A 99 -32.03 -28.66 -41.10
C LYS A 99 -30.99 -28.56 -42.22
N ALA A 100 -30.54 -29.70 -42.71
CA ALA A 100 -29.59 -29.78 -43.81
C ALA A 100 -30.21 -29.33 -45.15
N THR A 101 -29.94 -28.10 -45.57
CA THR A 101 -29.96 -27.72 -46.99
C THR A 101 -28.58 -28.01 -47.59
N GLY A 102 -28.52 -28.92 -48.55
CA GLY A 102 -27.26 -29.49 -49.03
C GLY A 102 -26.40 -28.51 -49.82
N LEU A 103 -25.15 -28.33 -49.39
CA LEU A 103 -24.03 -27.86 -50.21
C LEU A 103 -22.88 -28.86 -50.06
N THR A 104 -22.46 -29.45 -51.17
CA THR A 104 -21.39 -30.48 -51.19
C THR A 104 -20.02 -29.83 -51.14
N MET A 105 -19.35 -29.88 -49.98
CA MET A 105 -17.92 -29.61 -49.88
C MET A 105 -17.10 -30.86 -50.26
N PRO A 106 -15.91 -30.71 -50.86
CA PRO A 106 -15.00 -31.83 -51.10
C PRO A 106 -14.43 -32.38 -49.78
N PRO A 107 -13.99 -33.65 -49.74
CA PRO A 107 -13.43 -34.25 -48.53
C PRO A 107 -12.10 -33.59 -48.12
N PRO A 108 -11.82 -33.46 -46.82
CA PRO A 108 -10.53 -32.98 -46.33
C PRO A 108 -9.41 -34.00 -46.60
N PRO A 109 -8.14 -33.57 -46.67
CA PRO A 109 -7.01 -34.49 -46.80
C PRO A 109 -6.91 -35.40 -45.57
N VAL A 110 -6.58 -36.68 -45.80
CA VAL A 110 -6.37 -37.66 -44.73
C VAL A 110 -5.12 -37.26 -43.93
N ALA A 111 -5.31 -36.94 -42.64
CA ALA A 111 -4.20 -36.65 -41.74
C ALA A 111 -3.38 -37.93 -41.47
N GLU A 112 -2.08 -37.86 -41.73
CA GLU A 112 -1.17 -39.00 -41.57
C GLU A 112 -0.97 -39.34 -40.09
N GLN A 113 -1.43 -40.52 -39.66
CA GLN A 113 -1.33 -40.97 -38.27
C GLN A 113 0.12 -41.36 -37.93
N LYS A 114 0.93 -40.37 -37.54
CA LYS A 114 2.34 -40.55 -37.22
C LYS A 114 2.53 -41.34 -35.91
N ASN A 115 2.93 -42.61 -36.05
CA ASN A 115 3.08 -43.56 -34.96
C ASN A 115 4.01 -43.07 -33.84
N SER A 116 3.53 -43.06 -32.59
CA SER A 116 4.17 -42.52 -31.41
C SER A 116 5.26 -43.43 -30.79
N ALA A 117 6.08 -44.08 -31.59
CA ALA A 117 7.08 -45.06 -31.13
C ALA A 117 8.32 -44.45 -30.43
N GLY A 118 8.53 -43.12 -30.50
CA GLY A 118 9.80 -42.48 -30.13
C GLY A 118 10.00 -42.13 -28.64
N TRP A 119 8.97 -42.25 -27.78
CA TRP A 119 9.09 -41.79 -26.38
C TRP A 119 9.91 -42.74 -25.48
N LEU A 120 9.79 -44.06 -25.70
CA LEU A 120 10.50 -45.09 -24.93
C LEU A 120 12.04 -44.99 -25.09
N THR A 121 12.52 -44.60 -26.27
CA THR A 121 13.95 -44.33 -26.52
C THR A 121 14.48 -43.14 -25.72
N GLY A 122 13.67 -42.11 -25.48
CA GLY A 122 14.08 -40.94 -24.69
C GLY A 122 14.29 -41.29 -23.22
N VAL A 123 13.38 -42.06 -22.62
CA VAL A 123 13.48 -42.51 -21.21
C VAL A 123 14.74 -43.35 -21.00
N LEU A 124 15.06 -44.25 -21.92
CA LEU A 124 16.20 -45.16 -21.78
C LEU A 124 17.55 -44.41 -21.90
N VAL A 125 17.65 -43.38 -22.76
CA VAL A 125 18.81 -42.49 -22.81
C VAL A 125 18.99 -41.70 -21.51
N MET A 126 17.90 -41.14 -20.96
CA MET A 126 17.95 -40.38 -19.70
C MET A 126 18.45 -41.24 -18.52
N LEU A 127 18.04 -42.51 -18.44
CA LEU A 127 18.51 -43.44 -17.42
C LEU A 127 20.01 -43.76 -17.53
N VAL A 128 20.52 -43.93 -18.75
CA VAL A 128 21.97 -44.14 -18.99
C VAL A 128 22.78 -42.89 -18.61
N VAL A 129 22.28 -41.69 -18.94
CA VAL A 129 22.93 -40.42 -18.55
C VAL A 129 22.93 -40.23 -17.03
N SER A 130 21.82 -40.49 -16.33
CA SER A 130 21.80 -40.38 -14.86
C SER A 130 22.72 -41.38 -14.18
N MET A 131 22.85 -42.60 -14.73
CA MET A 131 23.77 -43.61 -14.20
C MET A 131 25.24 -43.20 -14.39
N LEU A 132 25.59 -42.62 -15.54
CA LEU A 132 26.92 -42.05 -15.78
C LEU A 132 27.25 -40.92 -14.81
N ILE A 133 26.32 -39.99 -14.56
CA ILE A 133 26.51 -38.90 -13.59
C ILE A 133 26.73 -39.46 -12.17
N ALA A 134 25.95 -40.46 -11.75
CA ALA A 134 26.12 -41.10 -10.44
C ALA A 134 27.51 -41.76 -10.29
N VAL A 135 28.02 -42.42 -11.33
CA VAL A 135 29.38 -43.00 -11.33
C VAL A 135 30.46 -41.91 -11.23
N ILE A 136 30.31 -40.78 -11.95
CA ILE A 136 31.26 -39.66 -11.88
C ILE A 136 31.29 -39.06 -10.46
N VAL A 137 30.13 -38.84 -9.83
CA VAL A 137 30.05 -38.34 -8.44
C VAL A 137 30.71 -39.31 -7.46
N ALA A 138 30.48 -40.62 -7.62
CA ALA A 138 31.12 -41.63 -6.78
C ALA A 138 32.66 -41.64 -6.92
N VAL A 139 33.19 -41.50 -8.15
CA VAL A 139 34.64 -41.40 -8.39
C VAL A 139 35.23 -40.16 -7.73
N VAL A 140 34.58 -38.99 -7.84
CA VAL A 140 35.03 -37.76 -7.18
C VAL A 140 35.05 -37.91 -5.65
N MET A 141 34.01 -38.50 -5.06
CA MET A 141 33.95 -38.74 -3.60
C MET A 141 35.02 -39.74 -3.11
N VAL A 142 35.40 -40.73 -3.92
CA VAL A 142 36.49 -41.66 -3.61
C VAL A 142 37.86 -40.99 -3.74
N MET A 143 38.07 -40.16 -4.77
CA MET A 143 39.34 -39.46 -4.99
C MET A 143 39.58 -38.30 -4.01
N GLY A 144 38.54 -37.68 -3.46
CA GLY A 144 38.65 -36.57 -2.51
C GLY A 144 39.29 -36.92 -1.16
N LYS A 145 39.41 -38.21 -0.79
CA LYS A 145 39.97 -38.64 0.50
C LYS A 145 41.48 -38.89 0.47
N LYS A 146 42.29 -37.84 0.21
CA LYS A 146 43.75 -37.84 0.53
C LYS A 146 44.42 -36.45 0.45
N ALA A 147 44.26 -35.63 1.50
CA ALA A 147 45.15 -34.49 1.76
C ALA A 147 45.06 -34.06 3.24
N ASP A 148 45.97 -34.57 4.07
CA ASP A 148 46.18 -34.13 5.46
C ASP A 148 47.68 -34.22 5.79
N THR A 149 48.14 -33.44 6.77
CA THR A 149 49.52 -33.35 7.32
C THR A 149 50.49 -32.39 6.61
N ALA A 150 50.69 -31.21 7.22
CA ALA A 150 51.97 -30.48 7.30
C ALA A 150 51.94 -29.54 8.53
N GLU A 151 53.08 -29.32 9.19
CA GLU A 151 53.16 -28.65 10.50
C GLU A 151 53.58 -27.16 10.42
N SER A 152 53.44 -26.45 11.56
CA SER A 152 53.95 -25.09 11.79
C SER A 152 55.47 -25.06 12.01
N PRO A 153 56.13 -23.89 11.94
CA PRO A 153 56.82 -23.45 13.15
C PRO A 153 56.81 -21.94 13.46
N THR A 154 56.15 -21.60 14.57
CA THR A 154 56.60 -20.79 15.73
C THR A 154 57.84 -19.87 15.61
N LYS A 155 57.67 -18.58 15.98
CA LYS A 155 58.56 -17.72 16.84
C LYS A 155 58.03 -16.25 16.86
N SER A 156 58.39 -15.30 17.75
CA SER A 156 58.81 -15.20 19.17
C SER A 156 59.33 -13.76 19.40
N VAL A 157 59.23 -13.00 20.51
CA VAL A 157 58.74 -13.14 21.91
C VAL A 157 58.14 -11.76 22.35
N PHE A 158 57.52 -11.50 23.51
CA PHE A 158 58.08 -11.42 24.88
C PHE A 158 56.97 -11.23 25.96
N ALA A 159 57.32 -11.47 27.23
CA ALA A 159 56.53 -11.13 28.44
C ALA A 159 56.75 -9.63 28.84
N SER A 160 56.11 -9.01 29.86
CA SER A 160 55.61 -9.56 31.13
C SER A 160 54.56 -8.70 31.88
N ASN A 161 53.77 -9.38 32.72
CA ASN A 161 52.89 -8.85 33.79
C ASN A 161 53.70 -8.41 35.06
N PRO A 162 53.08 -8.04 36.21
CA PRO A 162 52.07 -6.98 36.45
C PRO A 162 52.30 -6.14 37.74
N THR A 163 51.68 -4.95 37.88
CA THR A 163 51.37 -4.37 39.21
C THR A 163 50.17 -3.39 39.19
N SER A 164 49.75 -2.91 40.38
CA SER A 164 48.42 -2.34 40.66
C SER A 164 48.44 -0.89 41.20
N ASN A 165 47.25 -0.27 41.31
CA ASN A 165 46.88 0.96 42.04
C ASN A 165 47.31 2.29 41.37
N THR A 166 46.43 3.29 41.21
CA THR A 166 45.96 4.19 42.31
C THR A 166 44.78 5.06 41.84
N ILE A 167 44.00 5.62 42.78
CA ILE A 167 42.81 6.47 42.56
C ILE A 167 43.18 7.97 42.57
N THR A 168 42.64 8.75 41.64
CA THR A 168 42.31 10.18 41.87
C THR A 168 41.15 10.65 40.99
N ASN A 169 40.42 11.67 41.46
CA ASN A 169 39.20 12.22 40.88
C ASN A 169 39.42 13.71 40.51
N VAL A 170 38.98 14.17 39.32
CA VAL A 170 39.03 15.59 38.93
C VAL A 170 37.79 15.95 38.10
N GLU A 171 37.31 17.18 38.31
CA GLU A 171 36.05 17.77 37.82
C GLU A 171 36.29 18.70 36.60
N PRO A 172 35.33 18.87 35.66
CA PRO A 172 35.56 19.64 34.43
C PRO A 172 35.37 21.16 34.62
N THR A 173 36.31 21.97 34.11
CA THR A 173 36.34 23.44 34.28
C THR A 173 35.74 24.21 33.09
N GLN A 174 34.99 25.27 33.38
CA GLN A 174 34.43 26.23 32.42
C GLN A 174 35.43 27.37 32.07
N PRO A 175 35.50 27.85 30.80
CA PRO A 175 36.23 29.07 30.43
C PRO A 175 35.40 30.36 30.58
N SER A 176 36.08 31.50 30.77
CA SER A 176 35.48 32.84 31.01
C SER A 176 35.63 33.80 29.80
N VAL A 177 35.07 35.00 29.91
CA VAL A 177 34.92 36.02 28.84
C VAL A 177 35.60 37.35 29.21
N GLU A 178 36.40 37.91 28.30
CA GLU A 178 36.69 39.36 28.09
C GLU A 178 37.62 39.51 26.85
N GLY A 179 37.68 40.61 26.09
CA GLY A 179 36.81 41.80 26.06
C GLY A 179 37.23 42.86 25.01
N ARG A 180 36.23 43.43 24.31
CA ARG A 180 36.10 44.82 23.76
C ARG A 180 37.24 45.50 22.95
N GLU A 181 36.90 45.98 21.74
CA GLU A 181 37.42 47.23 21.13
C GLU A 181 36.34 47.88 20.22
N GLU A 182 36.42 49.19 19.94
CA GLU A 182 35.39 50.00 19.22
C GLU A 182 36.00 50.86 18.10
N LEU A 183 35.29 51.04 16.97
CA LEU A 183 35.61 52.02 15.91
C LEU A 183 34.34 52.58 15.18
N PRO A 184 34.43 53.72 14.44
CA PRO A 184 33.32 54.70 14.30
C PRO A 184 32.45 54.60 13.01
N PRO A 185 31.33 55.33 12.93
CA PRO A 185 30.36 55.23 11.82
C PRO A 185 30.78 55.94 10.52
N THR A 186 30.30 55.44 9.38
CA THR A 186 30.54 55.98 8.03
C THR A 186 29.24 56.39 7.32
N TRP A 187 29.23 57.54 6.65
CA TRP A 187 28.13 58.04 5.81
C TRP A 187 28.33 57.68 4.33
N THR A 188 27.25 57.34 3.62
CA THR A 188 27.12 57.41 2.13
C THR A 188 25.62 57.25 1.75
N PRO A 189 25.15 57.58 0.51
CA PRO A 189 23.91 58.34 0.37
C PRO A 189 22.72 57.59 -0.27
N ASN A 190 21.55 58.22 -0.17
CA ASN A 190 20.26 57.75 -0.66
C ASN A 190 20.10 57.87 -2.20
N PRO A 191 19.74 56.80 -2.94
CA PRO A 191 19.43 56.87 -4.37
C PRO A 191 17.98 57.34 -4.63
N THR A 192 17.82 58.36 -5.46
CA THR A 192 16.50 58.87 -5.88
C THR A 192 15.83 57.94 -6.89
N VAL A 193 14.57 57.57 -6.65
CA VAL A 193 13.70 56.86 -7.60
C VAL A 193 12.49 57.76 -7.90
N PRO A 194 12.06 57.93 -9.17
CA PRO A 194 11.09 58.96 -9.54
C PRO A 194 9.64 58.64 -9.15
N THR A 195 8.86 59.70 -8.93
CA THR A 195 7.43 59.67 -8.59
C THR A 195 6.58 58.92 -9.61
N ALA A 196 5.88 57.87 -9.16
CA ALA A 196 4.74 57.30 -9.86
C ALA A 196 3.42 57.86 -9.28
N THR A 197 2.51 58.31 -10.15
CA THR A 197 1.26 58.97 -9.74
C THR A 197 0.24 57.97 -9.18
N LEU A 198 -0.27 58.23 -7.98
CA LEU A 198 -1.41 57.48 -7.42
C LEU A 198 -2.73 57.88 -8.14
N PRO A 199 -3.54 56.91 -8.62
CA PRO A 199 -4.91 57.19 -9.05
C PRO A 199 -5.81 57.57 -7.85
N PRO A 200 -6.97 58.22 -8.08
CA PRO A 200 -7.76 58.84 -7.02
C PRO A 200 -8.39 57.86 -6.04
N PHE A 201 -8.60 58.34 -4.81
CA PHE A 201 -9.25 57.61 -3.72
C PHE A 201 -10.66 57.15 -4.10
N TYR A 202 -10.89 55.83 -4.09
CA TYR A 202 -12.25 55.28 -4.12
C TYR A 202 -12.95 55.60 -2.79
N THR A 203 -14.02 56.40 -2.87
CA THR A 203 -14.85 56.71 -1.71
C THR A 203 -15.64 55.47 -1.28
N SER A 204 -15.35 54.93 -0.10
CA SER A 204 -16.07 53.79 0.46
C SER A 204 -17.53 54.17 0.74
N THR A 205 -18.47 53.65 -0.06
CA THR A 205 -19.91 53.79 0.21
C THR A 205 -20.26 53.06 1.51
N PRO A 206 -20.93 53.68 2.48
CA PRO A 206 -21.33 52.99 3.71
C PRO A 206 -22.37 51.90 3.39
N ARG A 207 -21.98 50.64 3.57
CA ARG A 207 -22.89 49.48 3.51
C ARG A 207 -23.97 49.64 4.59
N PRO A 208 -25.27 49.43 4.28
CA PRO A 208 -26.34 49.65 5.26
C PRO A 208 -26.17 48.74 6.47
N THR A 209 -26.29 49.34 7.66
CA THR A 209 -26.27 48.63 8.95
C THR A 209 -27.45 47.67 9.02
N ALA A 210 -27.19 46.37 8.98
CA ALA A 210 -28.20 45.37 9.31
C ALA A 210 -28.54 45.48 10.80
N THR A 211 -29.77 45.83 11.13
CA THR A 211 -30.26 45.82 12.51
C THR A 211 -30.46 44.36 12.94
N ASP A 212 -29.59 43.86 13.82
CA ASP A 212 -29.75 42.53 14.39
C ASP A 212 -30.93 42.51 15.37
N ILE A 213 -32.02 41.90 14.94
CA ILE A 213 -33.16 41.54 15.78
C ILE A 213 -33.22 40.02 15.80
N SER A 214 -32.48 39.42 16.72
CA SER A 214 -32.33 37.98 16.91
C SER A 214 -33.62 37.32 17.42
N THR A 215 -34.61 37.27 16.55
CA THR A 215 -35.75 36.35 16.70
C THR A 215 -35.23 34.95 16.36
N PRO A 216 -35.30 33.97 17.28
CA PRO A 216 -34.88 32.61 16.96
C PRO A 216 -35.77 32.07 15.85
N ARG A 217 -35.23 31.94 14.64
CA ARG A 217 -35.89 31.21 13.57
C ARG A 217 -36.10 29.77 14.04
N PRO A 218 -37.26 29.14 13.75
CA PRO A 218 -37.41 27.72 14.02
C PRO A 218 -36.29 26.97 13.31
N ILE A 219 -35.73 25.97 14.00
CA ILE A 219 -34.81 25.02 13.37
C ILE A 219 -35.57 24.41 12.20
N VAL A 220 -35.09 24.65 10.98
CA VAL A 220 -35.59 23.95 9.80
C VAL A 220 -35.13 22.51 9.96
N THR A 221 -36.02 21.69 10.50
CA THR A 221 -35.94 20.23 10.32
C THR A 221 -35.96 20.03 8.81
N ILE A 222 -34.85 19.59 8.25
CA ILE A 222 -34.73 19.37 6.80
C ILE A 222 -35.75 18.29 6.46
N ASP A 223 -36.77 18.67 5.68
CA ASP A 223 -37.82 17.76 5.20
C ASP A 223 -37.13 16.55 4.55
N PRO A 224 -37.43 15.30 4.95
CA PRO A 224 -36.49 14.22 4.79
C PRO A 224 -36.35 13.86 3.31
N VAL A 225 -35.26 14.34 2.70
CA VAL A 225 -34.75 13.84 1.43
C VAL A 225 -34.52 12.36 1.64
N ASN A 226 -35.46 11.54 1.17
CA ASN A 226 -35.34 10.10 1.29
C ASN A 226 -34.30 9.62 0.28
N PHE A 227 -33.05 9.57 0.73
CA PHE A 227 -31.93 9.05 -0.05
C PHE A 227 -32.10 7.56 -0.41
N GLY A 228 -33.12 6.86 0.13
CA GLY A 228 -33.29 5.42 0.02
C GLY A 228 -32.42 4.70 1.04
N ASP A 229 -32.08 3.44 0.75
CA ASP A 229 -31.20 2.66 1.60
C ASP A 229 -29.80 3.32 1.66
N THR A 230 -29.24 3.42 2.86
CA THR A 230 -27.89 3.93 3.18
C THR A 230 -27.30 3.13 4.34
N TYR A 231 -25.98 2.99 4.45
CA TYR A 231 -25.30 2.36 5.60
C TYR A 231 -24.79 3.39 6.62
N TRP A 232 -25.56 4.46 6.86
CA TRP A 232 -25.17 5.62 7.69
C TRP A 232 -24.82 5.28 9.15
N ASP A 233 -25.48 4.24 9.68
CA ASP A 233 -25.28 3.69 11.03
C ASP A 233 -24.19 2.61 11.07
N GLY A 234 -23.45 2.43 9.97
CA GLY A 234 -22.33 1.51 9.82
C GLY A 234 -22.68 0.04 9.68
N ASN A 235 -21.67 -0.80 9.86
CA ASN A 235 -21.73 -2.27 9.82
C ASN A 235 -22.10 -2.91 11.19
N GLY A 236 -22.19 -2.11 12.26
CA GLY A 236 -22.37 -2.56 13.65
C GLY A 236 -21.10 -2.61 14.52
N ASP A 237 -19.93 -2.16 14.02
CA ASP A 237 -18.68 -2.08 14.81
C ASP A 237 -18.68 -0.96 15.87
N GLY A 238 -19.66 -0.07 15.82
CA GLY A 238 -19.83 1.08 16.73
C GLY A 238 -19.54 2.43 16.07
N THR A 239 -18.92 2.42 14.89
CA THR A 239 -18.69 3.62 14.07
C THR A 239 -19.99 4.00 13.35
N THR A 240 -20.35 5.29 13.43
CA THR A 240 -21.48 5.87 12.70
C THR A 240 -21.06 7.21 12.11
N MET A 241 -21.73 7.68 11.06
CA MET A 241 -21.48 9.03 10.51
C MET A 241 -21.70 10.13 11.56
N GLU A 242 -22.52 9.89 12.57
CA GLU A 242 -22.78 10.81 13.69
C GLU A 242 -21.59 10.94 14.66
N TYR A 243 -20.62 10.03 14.65
CA TYR A 243 -19.35 10.18 15.40
C TYR A 243 -18.50 11.33 14.83
N TYR A 244 -18.61 11.58 13.52
CA TYR A 244 -17.90 12.64 12.79
C TYR A 244 -18.82 13.79 12.37
N TYR A 245 -19.84 14.04 13.21
CA TYR A 245 -20.73 15.19 13.15
C TYR A 245 -20.46 16.14 14.31
N SER A 246 -20.46 17.45 14.05
CA SER A 246 -20.21 18.46 15.08
C SER A 246 -20.89 19.79 14.75
N ASN A 247 -21.47 20.45 15.76
CA ASN A 247 -22.12 21.75 15.65
C ASN A 247 -23.17 21.87 14.52
N GLY A 248 -23.87 20.78 14.19
CA GLY A 248 -24.89 20.75 13.13
C GLY A 248 -24.36 20.40 11.74
N ARG A 249 -23.09 19.99 11.62
CA ARG A 249 -22.35 19.90 10.36
C ARG A 249 -21.47 18.63 10.29
N TYR A 250 -21.32 18.08 9.08
CA TYR A 250 -20.43 16.95 8.80
C TYR A 250 -19.11 17.41 8.17
N TRP A 251 -18.09 16.56 8.22
CA TRP A 251 -16.81 16.76 7.53
C TRP A 251 -16.90 16.22 6.10
N ARG A 252 -16.99 17.13 5.12
CA ARG A 252 -16.91 16.87 3.68
C ARG A 252 -16.32 18.07 2.95
N PHE A 253 -15.97 17.90 1.68
CA PHE A 253 -15.63 19.02 0.80
C PHE A 253 -16.88 19.88 0.48
N TYR A 254 -16.64 21.17 0.22
CA TYR A 254 -17.66 22.19 -0.04
C TYR A 254 -17.26 23.21 -1.12
N GLU A 255 -16.05 23.06 -1.68
CA GLU A 255 -15.59 23.77 -2.86
C GLU A 255 -15.28 22.68 -3.91
N PHE A 256 -15.58 22.95 -5.20
CA PHE A 256 -15.63 21.95 -6.26
C PHE A 256 -15.00 22.48 -7.56
N PRO A 257 -14.39 21.62 -8.40
CA PRO A 257 -14.23 20.17 -8.24
C PRO A 257 -13.27 19.80 -7.10
N VAL A 258 -13.46 18.61 -6.51
CA VAL A 258 -12.51 18.05 -5.52
C VAL A 258 -11.31 17.47 -6.28
N THR A 259 -10.11 17.96 -5.95
CA THR A 259 -8.89 17.61 -6.69
C THR A 259 -8.13 16.44 -6.05
N VAL A 260 -7.87 15.39 -6.83
CA VAL A 260 -7.14 14.18 -6.39
C VAL A 260 -5.73 14.19 -6.99
N TYR A 261 -4.71 14.24 -6.14
CA TYR A 261 -3.35 13.87 -6.52
C TYR A 261 -3.16 12.36 -6.34
N PHE A 262 -2.39 11.75 -7.25
CA PHE A 262 -2.13 10.32 -7.28
C PHE A 262 -0.62 10.06 -7.42
N GLU A 263 -0.08 9.31 -6.48
CA GLU A 263 1.27 8.75 -6.52
C GLU A 263 1.20 7.23 -6.41
N SER A 264 2.09 6.52 -7.10
CA SER A 264 2.21 5.07 -7.00
C SER A 264 3.67 4.68 -6.96
N GLU A 265 4.01 3.81 -6.03
CA GLU A 265 5.26 3.08 -6.07
C GLU A 265 5.25 2.08 -7.25
N GLY A 266 6.35 2.03 -8.01
CA GLY A 266 6.46 1.18 -9.21
C GLY A 266 5.84 1.78 -10.49
N GLN A 267 5.63 0.93 -11.49
CA GLN A 267 5.12 1.30 -12.83
C GLN A 267 4.00 0.37 -13.32
N ASP A 268 3.23 -0.25 -12.41
CA ASP A 268 2.09 -1.08 -12.81
C ASP A 268 0.93 -0.21 -13.31
N PRO A 269 0.51 -0.33 -14.59
CA PRO A 269 -0.58 0.48 -15.14
C PRO A 269 -1.96 0.20 -14.52
N ILE A 270 -2.12 -0.86 -13.71
CA ILE A 270 -3.39 -1.15 -13.03
C ILE A 270 -3.84 -0.01 -12.13
N TRP A 271 -2.91 0.71 -11.50
CA TRP A 271 -3.22 1.78 -10.55
C TRP A 271 -3.72 3.05 -11.23
N ASP A 272 -3.16 3.40 -12.39
CA ASP A 272 -3.68 4.48 -13.21
C ASP A 272 -5.10 4.18 -13.73
N TYR A 273 -5.38 2.91 -14.08
CA TYR A 273 -6.72 2.47 -14.44
C TYR A 273 -7.68 2.49 -13.24
N ALA A 274 -7.26 1.98 -12.07
CA ALA A 274 -8.05 1.93 -10.85
C ALA A 274 -8.52 3.33 -10.42
N VAL A 275 -7.62 4.31 -10.42
CA VAL A 275 -7.96 5.71 -10.08
C VAL A 275 -8.88 6.34 -11.13
N LYS A 276 -8.68 6.06 -12.42
CA LYS A 276 -9.58 6.55 -13.48
C LYS A 276 -10.99 5.97 -13.37
N ASN A 277 -11.12 4.69 -13.03
CA ASN A 277 -12.41 4.06 -12.74
C ASN A 277 -13.04 4.66 -11.47
N ALA A 278 -12.29 4.77 -10.37
CA ALA A 278 -12.80 5.31 -9.12
C ALA A 278 -13.31 6.76 -9.27
N ILE A 279 -12.54 7.63 -9.95
CA ILE A 279 -12.97 9.00 -10.24
C ILE A 279 -14.21 9.03 -11.16
N ALA A 280 -14.30 8.13 -12.15
CA ALA A 280 -15.49 8.03 -13.00
C ALA A 280 -16.75 7.60 -12.22
N GLU A 281 -16.60 6.69 -11.25
CA GLU A 281 -17.69 6.30 -10.35
C GLU A 281 -18.09 7.46 -9.42
N LEU A 282 -17.13 8.12 -8.76
CA LEU A 282 -17.39 9.23 -7.85
C LEU A 282 -18.14 10.40 -8.52
N ASN A 283 -17.84 10.69 -9.79
CA ASN A 283 -18.54 11.68 -10.60
C ASN A 283 -20.03 11.38 -10.88
N GLN A 284 -20.56 10.23 -10.43
CA GLN A 284 -22.03 10.00 -10.36
C GLN A 284 -22.71 10.79 -9.21
N VAL A 285 -21.94 11.38 -8.29
CA VAL A 285 -22.42 12.09 -7.09
C VAL A 285 -21.64 13.37 -6.77
N VAL A 286 -20.30 13.34 -6.84
CA VAL A 286 -19.40 14.42 -6.43
C VAL A 286 -18.51 14.79 -7.61
N GLU A 287 -18.37 16.08 -7.91
CA GLU A 287 -17.46 16.54 -8.98
C GLU A 287 -16.01 16.35 -8.52
N VAL A 288 -15.28 15.43 -9.17
CA VAL A 288 -13.92 15.01 -8.78
C VAL A 288 -13.00 15.01 -10.01
N GLU A 289 -11.83 15.64 -9.92
CA GLU A 289 -10.83 15.64 -10.98
C GLU A 289 -9.43 15.26 -10.49
N ARG A 290 -8.47 15.06 -11.42
CA ARG A 290 -7.06 14.82 -11.08
C ARG A 290 -6.26 16.11 -11.12
N THR A 291 -5.29 16.25 -10.23
CA THR A 291 -4.25 17.28 -10.28
C THR A 291 -2.85 16.66 -10.23
N ASP A 292 -1.90 17.27 -10.94
CA ASP A 292 -0.48 16.89 -10.92
C ASP A 292 0.30 17.59 -9.78
N ASP A 293 -0.28 18.59 -9.10
CA ASP A 293 0.34 19.27 -7.96
C ASP A 293 -0.21 18.76 -6.62
N GLU A 294 0.57 17.90 -5.96
CA GLU A 294 0.29 17.40 -4.61
C GLU A 294 0.00 18.53 -3.60
N ARG A 295 0.48 19.76 -3.79
CA ARG A 295 0.28 20.86 -2.82
C ARG A 295 -1.08 21.52 -2.93
N GLN A 296 -1.74 21.39 -4.08
CA GLN A 296 -3.06 21.96 -4.35
C GLN A 296 -4.19 20.92 -4.19
N ALA A 297 -3.84 19.63 -4.08
CA ALA A 297 -4.79 18.53 -4.01
C ALA A 297 -5.62 18.50 -2.72
N ASP A 298 -6.94 18.42 -2.86
CA ASP A 298 -7.91 18.18 -1.79
C ASP A 298 -7.79 16.77 -1.20
N ILE A 299 -7.47 15.78 -2.05
CA ILE A 299 -7.20 14.40 -1.66
C ILE A 299 -5.82 13.98 -2.18
N VAL A 300 -5.02 13.39 -1.30
CA VAL A 300 -3.74 12.74 -1.64
C VAL A 300 -3.92 11.23 -1.58
N LEU A 301 -3.90 10.57 -2.74
CA LEU A 301 -3.91 9.10 -2.85
C LEU A 301 -2.49 8.59 -3.14
N LYS A 302 -1.98 7.67 -2.30
CA LYS A 302 -0.68 7.02 -2.51
C LYS A 302 -0.81 5.49 -2.52
N ILE A 303 -0.31 4.85 -3.59
CA ILE A 303 -0.13 3.39 -3.62
C ILE A 303 1.29 3.09 -3.14
N VAL A 304 1.42 2.26 -2.10
CA VAL A 304 2.68 2.06 -1.36
C VAL A 304 2.94 0.58 -1.06
N ASP A 305 4.19 0.23 -0.74
CA ASP A 305 4.49 -1.07 -0.13
C ASP A 305 3.77 -1.27 1.22
N ALA A 306 3.57 -2.52 1.62
CA ALA A 306 2.75 -2.86 2.79
C ALA A 306 3.42 -2.53 4.15
N VAL A 307 4.73 -2.31 4.18
CA VAL A 307 5.45 -1.83 5.38
C VAL A 307 5.22 -0.33 5.55
N GLN A 308 5.29 0.42 4.46
CA GLN A 308 4.97 1.85 4.43
C GLN A 308 3.47 2.09 4.68
N LEU A 309 2.57 1.25 4.15
CA LEU A 309 1.14 1.29 4.51
C LEU A 309 0.93 1.10 6.01
N ALA A 310 1.58 0.09 6.60
CA ALA A 310 1.48 -0.19 8.03
C ALA A 310 2.09 0.90 8.94
N LYS A 311 2.84 1.85 8.36
CA LYS A 311 3.32 3.05 9.04
C LYS A 311 2.31 4.21 8.92
N GLU A 312 1.79 4.48 7.73
CA GLU A 312 0.83 5.59 7.51
C GLU A 312 -0.56 5.30 8.11
N CYS A 313 -0.96 4.02 8.19
CA CYS A 313 -2.24 3.58 8.78
C CYS A 313 -2.14 3.20 10.28
N GLU A 314 -0.95 3.28 10.89
CA GLU A 314 -0.66 2.83 12.29
C GLU A 314 -1.00 1.35 12.62
N VAL A 315 -1.29 0.51 11.62
CA VAL A 315 -1.74 -0.88 11.83
C VAL A 315 -0.60 -1.84 12.19
N SER A 316 -0.86 -2.82 13.07
CA SER A 316 0.17 -3.74 13.57
C SER A 316 0.59 -4.82 12.56
N ASP A 317 -0.37 -5.38 11.82
CA ASP A 317 -0.20 -6.43 10.82
C ASP A 317 0.07 -5.80 9.43
N ILE A 318 1.03 -6.33 8.66
CA ILE A 318 1.44 -5.79 7.34
C ILE A 318 0.77 -6.52 6.16
N PHE A 319 -0.11 -7.47 6.43
CA PHE A 319 -0.73 -8.33 5.42
C PHE A 319 -2.27 -8.27 5.46
N VAL A 320 -2.91 -7.90 6.57
CA VAL A 320 -4.38 -7.90 6.71
C VAL A 320 -5.05 -6.67 6.08
N VAL A 321 -4.30 -5.61 5.81
CA VAL A 321 -4.85 -4.28 5.47
C VAL A 321 -4.57 -3.92 4.01
N ALA A 322 -5.64 -3.82 3.21
CA ALA A 322 -5.55 -3.48 1.79
C ALA A 322 -5.38 -1.98 1.55
N GLY A 323 -5.85 -1.14 2.47
CA GLY A 323 -5.72 0.30 2.44
C GLY A 323 -6.15 0.94 3.76
N CYS A 324 -6.03 2.26 3.84
CA CYS A 324 -6.73 3.09 4.81
C CYS A 324 -6.89 4.51 4.28
N ALA A 325 -7.79 5.28 4.87
CA ALA A 325 -7.87 6.71 4.67
C ALA A 325 -8.01 7.47 6.00
N THR A 326 -7.58 8.73 5.97
CA THR A 326 -7.64 9.66 7.08
C THR A 326 -7.83 11.09 6.52
N PHE A 327 -8.05 12.06 7.40
CA PHE A 327 -8.19 13.45 6.99
C PHE A 327 -7.55 14.41 7.99
N GLN A 328 -7.10 15.56 7.47
CA GLN A 328 -6.53 16.64 8.26
C GLN A 328 -7.40 17.89 8.16
N THR A 329 -7.56 18.59 9.28
CA THR A 329 -8.42 19.78 9.38
C THR A 329 -7.66 20.92 10.05
N TRP A 330 -7.65 22.11 9.43
CA TRP A 330 -6.98 23.28 10.01
C TRP A 330 -7.67 24.60 9.61
N GLY A 331 -7.43 25.66 10.38
CA GLY A 331 -8.04 26.99 10.14
C GLY A 331 -9.16 27.33 11.12
N GLY A 332 -10.12 28.15 10.69
CA GLY A 332 -11.16 28.69 11.56
C GLY A 332 -12.42 27.83 11.62
N SER A 333 -13.05 27.74 12.78
CA SER A 333 -14.14 26.81 13.11
C SER A 333 -15.44 26.91 12.27
N ALA A 334 -15.57 27.92 11.41
CA ALA A 334 -16.73 28.11 10.52
C ALA A 334 -16.46 27.61 9.08
N ARG A 335 -15.25 27.85 8.57
CA ARG A 335 -14.75 27.36 7.27
C ARG A 335 -13.33 26.80 7.48
N PRO A 336 -13.20 25.60 8.08
CA PRO A 336 -11.94 24.90 8.17
C PRO A 336 -11.56 24.38 6.78
N ASN A 337 -10.26 24.33 6.52
CA ASN A 337 -9.74 23.54 5.42
C ASN A 337 -9.90 22.06 5.83
N PHE A 338 -10.34 21.23 4.89
CA PHE A 338 -10.48 19.78 5.04
C PHE A 338 -9.64 19.13 3.94
N ARG A 339 -8.92 18.06 4.26
CA ARG A 339 -8.04 17.39 3.30
C ARG A 339 -8.01 15.89 3.54
N GLY A 340 -8.31 15.12 2.50
CA GLY A 340 -8.29 13.66 2.53
C GLY A 340 -6.92 13.09 2.22
N PHE A 341 -6.60 11.96 2.84
CA PHE A 341 -5.42 11.14 2.55
C PHE A 341 -5.90 9.70 2.42
N ALA A 342 -5.52 9.03 1.33
CA ALA A 342 -5.82 7.64 1.06
C ALA A 342 -4.53 6.89 0.76
N PHE A 343 -4.36 5.72 1.36
CA PHE A 343 -3.21 4.85 1.16
C PHE A 343 -3.70 3.45 0.78
N VAL A 344 -3.14 2.88 -0.29
CA VAL A 344 -3.53 1.54 -0.77
C VAL A 344 -2.28 0.67 -0.92
N SER A 345 -2.38 -0.60 -0.52
CA SER A 345 -1.30 -1.57 -0.66
C SER A 345 -1.08 -1.92 -2.13
N THR A 346 0.17 -1.88 -2.57
CA THR A 346 0.62 -2.54 -3.82
C THR A 346 0.28 -4.04 -3.86
N SER A 347 -0.03 -4.67 -2.72
CA SER A 347 -0.43 -6.08 -2.61
C SER A 347 -1.94 -6.35 -2.55
N ALA A 348 -2.79 -5.31 -2.62
CA ALA A 348 -4.25 -5.46 -2.57
C ALA A 348 -4.77 -6.45 -3.63
N TYR A 349 -5.72 -7.30 -3.25
CA TYR A 349 -6.25 -8.35 -4.12
C TYR A 349 -7.11 -7.78 -5.25
N TYR A 350 -7.91 -6.75 -4.97
CA TYR A 350 -8.72 -6.01 -5.93
C TYR A 350 -8.33 -4.53 -5.97
N PRO A 351 -7.23 -4.15 -6.66
CA PRO A 351 -6.74 -2.76 -6.75
C PRO A 351 -7.81 -1.71 -7.06
N ILE A 352 -8.78 -2.05 -7.91
CA ILE A 352 -9.88 -1.18 -8.33
C ILE A 352 -10.87 -0.96 -7.17
N SER A 353 -11.27 -2.03 -6.46
CA SER A 353 -12.16 -1.93 -5.30
C SER A 353 -11.51 -1.13 -4.18
N ALA A 354 -10.26 -1.45 -3.82
CA ALA A 354 -9.54 -0.77 -2.75
C ALA A 354 -9.34 0.72 -3.05
N THR A 355 -8.97 1.07 -4.29
CA THR A 355 -8.81 2.47 -4.71
C THR A 355 -10.12 3.28 -4.58
N LEU A 356 -11.26 2.70 -4.96
CA LEU A 356 -12.56 3.37 -4.82
C LEU A 356 -13.01 3.45 -3.35
N HIS A 357 -12.79 2.39 -2.56
CA HIS A 357 -13.09 2.33 -1.13
C HIS A 357 -12.36 3.45 -0.35
N GLU A 358 -11.03 3.54 -0.47
CA GLU A 358 -10.26 4.56 0.26
C GLU A 358 -10.53 5.99 -0.23
N LEU A 359 -10.86 6.19 -1.51
CA LEU A 359 -11.26 7.51 -2.02
C LEU A 359 -12.64 7.93 -1.49
N ILE A 360 -13.58 7.01 -1.29
CA ILE A 360 -14.87 7.30 -0.64
C ILE A 360 -14.66 7.64 0.84
N HIS A 361 -13.74 6.96 1.52
CA HIS A 361 -13.35 7.34 2.88
C HIS A 361 -12.68 8.73 2.93
N ALA A 362 -11.74 9.03 2.02
CA ALA A 362 -11.09 10.34 1.92
C ALA A 362 -12.06 11.49 1.53
N LEU A 363 -13.19 11.18 0.90
CA LEU A 363 -14.31 12.10 0.66
C LEU A 363 -15.20 12.36 1.88
N GLY A 364 -14.96 11.70 3.02
CA GLY A 364 -15.63 11.95 4.30
C GLY A 364 -16.66 10.90 4.73
N ILE A 365 -16.82 9.77 4.02
CA ILE A 365 -17.59 8.63 4.52
C ILE A 365 -16.75 7.86 5.52
N VAL A 366 -17.12 7.85 6.80
CA VAL A 366 -16.31 7.28 7.89
C VAL A 366 -16.79 5.90 8.37
N VAL A 367 -17.65 5.25 7.60
CA VAL A 367 -18.36 4.01 7.97
C VAL A 367 -18.28 2.97 6.87
N HIS A 368 -18.20 1.70 7.28
CA HIS A 368 -18.34 0.56 6.39
C HIS A 368 -19.80 0.15 6.22
N SER A 369 -20.13 -0.46 5.07
CA SER A 369 -21.37 -1.19 4.86
C SER A 369 -21.31 -2.58 5.52
N PRO A 370 -22.44 -3.09 6.06
CA PRO A 370 -22.56 -4.50 6.47
C PRO A 370 -22.71 -5.49 5.29
N ASP A 371 -22.82 -5.02 4.05
CA ASP A 371 -23.22 -5.83 2.89
C ASP A 371 -22.11 -5.94 1.83
N SER A 372 -21.73 -7.17 1.48
CA SER A 372 -20.68 -7.48 0.50
C SER A 372 -20.98 -7.08 -0.95
N SER A 373 -22.20 -6.61 -1.27
CA SER A 373 -22.49 -6.00 -2.58
C SER A 373 -22.11 -4.54 -2.70
N ASP A 374 -21.81 -3.87 -1.58
CA ASP A 374 -21.41 -2.47 -1.54
C ASP A 374 -19.89 -2.35 -1.66
N ILE A 375 -19.41 -1.25 -2.26
CA ILE A 375 -17.98 -0.99 -2.35
C ILE A 375 -17.39 -0.69 -0.96
N MET A 376 -18.21 -0.12 -0.05
CA MET A 376 -17.80 0.20 1.32
C MET A 376 -17.89 -0.98 2.29
N TYR A 377 -18.03 -2.22 1.83
CA TYR A 377 -17.89 -3.39 2.70
C TYR A 377 -16.49 -3.45 3.32
N TYR A 378 -16.39 -3.76 4.62
CA TYR A 378 -15.14 -3.69 5.41
C TYR A 378 -14.03 -4.71 5.01
N GLN A 379 -14.22 -5.48 3.94
CA GLN A 379 -13.25 -6.43 3.40
C GLN A 379 -13.15 -6.25 1.89
N GLU A 380 -11.97 -6.53 1.33
CA GLU A 380 -11.75 -6.49 -0.12
C GLU A 380 -12.80 -7.29 -0.91
N THR A 381 -13.52 -6.60 -1.82
CA THR A 381 -14.56 -7.20 -2.68
C THR A 381 -14.14 -7.19 -4.15
N PRO A 382 -14.66 -8.10 -4.99
CA PRO A 382 -14.48 -8.03 -6.45
C PRO A 382 -15.28 -6.90 -7.13
N ASN A 383 -15.96 -6.04 -6.37
CA ASN A 383 -16.82 -4.98 -6.91
C ASN A 383 -15.95 -3.86 -7.51
N THR A 384 -16.27 -3.38 -8.70
CA THR A 384 -15.51 -2.31 -9.41
C THR A 384 -16.37 -1.09 -9.76
N THR A 385 -17.49 -0.95 -9.05
CA THR A 385 -18.53 0.07 -9.23
C THR A 385 -19.23 0.29 -7.91
N MET A 386 -19.72 1.50 -7.67
CA MET A 386 -20.56 1.79 -6.51
C MET A 386 -21.93 1.12 -6.63
N SER A 387 -22.43 0.56 -5.54
CA SER A 387 -23.82 0.14 -5.43
C SER A 387 -24.75 1.36 -5.33
N ILE A 388 -26.05 1.14 -5.52
CA ILE A 388 -27.05 2.20 -5.25
C ILE A 388 -26.98 2.66 -3.78
N ARG A 389 -26.62 1.79 -2.83
CA ARG A 389 -26.48 2.13 -1.41
C ARG A 389 -25.26 3.01 -1.14
N ASP A 390 -24.14 2.76 -1.84
CA ASP A 390 -22.94 3.63 -1.79
C ASP A 390 -23.27 5.02 -2.34
N ILE A 391 -23.86 5.06 -3.55
CA ILE A 391 -24.32 6.29 -4.22
C ILE A 391 -25.27 7.10 -3.33
N ASN A 392 -26.23 6.44 -2.68
CA ASN A 392 -27.19 7.08 -1.77
C ASN A 392 -26.51 7.64 -0.51
N THR A 393 -25.53 6.91 0.04
CA THR A 393 -24.81 7.31 1.26
C THR A 393 -23.90 8.53 0.97
N LEU A 394 -23.20 8.54 -0.17
CA LEU A 394 -22.49 9.74 -0.65
C LEU A 394 -23.45 10.92 -0.89
N ARG A 395 -24.60 10.69 -1.55
CA ARG A 395 -25.61 11.75 -1.78
C ARG A 395 -26.12 12.32 -0.46
N ARG A 396 -26.31 11.49 0.57
CA ARG A 396 -26.70 11.92 1.91
C ARG A 396 -25.63 12.81 2.57
N LEU A 397 -24.35 12.45 2.47
CA LEU A 397 -23.26 13.30 2.96
C LEU A 397 -23.19 14.64 2.20
N TYR A 398 -23.16 14.61 0.88
CA TYR A 398 -22.99 15.80 0.04
C TYR A 398 -24.24 16.69 -0.07
N SER A 399 -25.40 16.21 0.39
CA SER A 399 -26.61 17.03 0.61
C SER A 399 -26.78 17.50 2.06
N SER A 400 -25.99 16.99 3.01
CA SER A 400 -26.04 17.40 4.42
C SER A 400 -25.18 18.66 4.66
N PRO A 401 -25.50 19.49 5.66
CA PRO A 401 -24.69 20.66 5.98
C PRO A 401 -23.25 20.26 6.33
N SER A 402 -22.26 20.93 5.74
CA SER A 402 -20.86 20.80 6.12
C SER A 402 -20.37 22.03 6.88
N PHE A 403 -19.16 21.98 7.41
CA PHE A 403 -18.41 23.22 7.63
C PHE A 403 -18.14 23.88 6.27
N GLY A 404 -18.09 25.21 6.20
CA GLY A 404 -18.02 25.94 4.93
C GLY A 404 -19.33 26.59 4.47
N ASP A 405 -20.48 25.99 4.79
CA ASP A 405 -21.84 26.43 4.37
C ASP A 405 -22.40 27.66 5.14
#